data_AF-A0AA95LC95-F1
#
_entry.id   AF-A0AA95LC95-F1
#
_cell.length_a   1.000
_cell.length_b   1.000
_cell.length_c   1.000
_cell.angle_alpha   90.00
_cell.angle_beta   90.00
_cell.angle_gamma   90.00
#
_symmetry.space_group_name_H-M   'P 1'
#
loop_
_entity.id
_entity.type
_entity.pdbx_description
1 polymer ?
#
loop_
_entity_poly.entity_id
_entity_poly.type
_entity_poly.pdbx_seq_one_letter_code
_entity_poly.pdbx_strand_id
1 'polypeptide(L)'
;MISSVTLLAMLSGFHTNFSFAESTVASANYAEPSPVHSVKEITEVDASQLISGLHMKKLKLLGMGAEEGETETPAVLPAGNKIKMNEVDFIGQNLIAVTFDRKLESINVEDISFFKNSGNLEVKRAAITINKEGHTVIFYESATPINSESFSEKDKIVATVVNEDSKDINGNTLKITDHRKLKDITPQLNEIPNVLTVSKDGLADYATVQGAIDAIPANNTEKVEVFIGNGVYKELVTIPKEKPFIHLKGESASDTIIIYDNYSGKPKPGGGTYGTTGSASVYVYGDDFIAENLTFENSFDEQSVNVSNKQAVAVYARGERQTFKNSRFIGNQDTLYVNGGTQYFYQSYIEGDVDFIFGRSSAVFEECDIFSLDRGSSTNNGYVTAASTLITEPYGYLFLNSKLLSNAPAGTVYLGRPWHPSGDPNAIGSVVFMNSYLGPHIMAQGWTDMSGFSYKDARFYEYKNYGPGAVINEDRRQLSDEEAKQYTIENVLKGWNPKE
;
A
#
# COMPACT_ATOMS: atom_id res chain seq x y z
N MET A 1 -54.75 5.74 37.82
CA MET A 1 -54.74 7.20 38.04
C MET A 1 -55.02 7.87 36.70
N ILE A 2 -55.69 9.04 36.69
CA ILE A 2 -55.58 10.13 35.69
C ILE A 2 -55.28 9.67 34.24
N SER A 3 -56.29 9.27 33.45
CA SER A 3 -57.10 10.15 32.56
C SER A 3 -56.26 10.82 31.45
N SER A 4 -56.35 10.38 30.19
CA SER A 4 -57.39 10.76 29.20
C SER A 4 -57.24 12.17 28.63
N VAL A 5 -57.29 12.29 27.29
CA VAL A 5 -58.23 13.17 26.55
C VAL A 5 -58.09 12.91 25.05
N THR A 6 -59.23 12.72 24.37
CA THR A 6 -59.37 12.85 22.91
C THR A 6 -60.19 14.11 22.66
N LEU A 7 -59.83 14.94 21.68
CA LEU A 7 -60.72 15.99 21.19
C LEU A 7 -60.57 16.21 19.68
N LEU A 8 -61.64 16.67 19.06
CA LEU A 8 -61.86 16.83 17.62
C LEU A 8 -62.50 18.23 17.39
N ALA A 9 -62.60 18.66 16.11
CA ALA A 9 -63.38 19.82 15.62
C ALA A 9 -62.67 21.21 15.74
N MET A 10 -62.93 22.22 14.87
CA MET A 10 -63.64 22.25 13.57
C MET A 10 -63.35 23.53 12.74
N LEU A 11 -63.47 23.41 11.40
CA LEU A 11 -63.99 24.39 10.39
C LEU A 11 -63.70 25.91 10.46
N SER A 12 -63.08 26.45 9.40
CA SER A 12 -63.55 27.54 8.48
C SER A 12 -62.37 28.14 7.69
N GLY A 13 -62.50 28.75 6.49
CA GLY A 13 -63.63 28.95 5.57
C GLY A 13 -63.22 29.83 4.34
N PHE A 14 -64.08 29.94 3.30
CA PHE A 14 -63.92 30.71 2.03
C PHE A 14 -62.90 30.14 1.01
N HIS A 15 -63.22 29.77 -0.26
CA HIS A 15 -63.88 30.44 -1.42
C HIS A 15 -62.87 31.22 -2.31
N THR A 16 -62.86 31.13 -3.66
CA THR A 16 -63.98 31.07 -4.63
C THR A 16 -63.70 30.30 -5.95
N ASN A 17 -64.72 29.56 -6.43
CA ASN A 17 -65.30 29.41 -7.79
C ASN A 17 -64.44 29.50 -9.08
N PHE A 18 -64.64 28.53 -10.00
CA PHE A 18 -65.56 28.68 -11.17
C PHE A 18 -66.09 27.30 -11.66
N SER A 19 -66.95 27.24 -12.70
CA SER A 19 -67.99 26.20 -12.88
C SER A 19 -68.23 25.70 -14.33
N PHE A 20 -69.11 24.67 -14.47
CA PHE A 20 -69.69 23.96 -15.64
C PHE A 20 -68.88 22.73 -16.15
N ALA A 21 -69.35 21.47 -16.21
CA ALA A 21 -70.62 20.78 -16.58
C ALA A 21 -70.66 20.39 -18.10
N GLU A 22 -71.15 19.22 -18.56
CA GLU A 22 -71.82 18.03 -17.96
C GLU A 22 -71.77 16.82 -18.98
N SER A 23 -72.23 15.56 -18.78
CA SER A 23 -72.93 14.85 -17.68
C SER A 23 -72.64 13.32 -17.56
N THR A 24 -73.25 12.46 -18.37
CA THR A 24 -73.31 10.97 -18.29
C THR A 24 -73.28 10.32 -19.71
N VAL A 25 -73.05 9.02 -20.02
CA VAL A 25 -73.40 7.71 -19.41
C VAL A 25 -72.42 6.56 -19.85
N ALA A 26 -72.17 5.55 -18.98
CA ALA A 26 -71.75 4.13 -19.18
C ALA A 26 -70.44 3.67 -19.91
N SER A 27 -69.53 3.10 -19.10
CA SER A 27 -68.78 1.81 -19.23
C SER A 27 -68.25 1.26 -20.57
N ALA A 28 -66.92 1.06 -20.64
CA ALA A 28 -66.26 -0.23 -20.88
C ALA A 28 -64.75 -0.19 -20.53
N ASN A 29 -64.09 -1.34 -20.33
CA ASN A 29 -62.68 -1.46 -19.92
C ASN A 29 -61.69 -1.22 -21.08
N TYR A 30 -60.55 -0.56 -20.84
CA TYR A 30 -59.21 -1.22 -20.74
C TYR A 30 -58.01 -0.22 -20.70
N ALA A 31 -57.00 -0.60 -19.91
CA ALA A 31 -55.57 -0.22 -20.00
C ALA A 31 -55.13 1.25 -19.76
N GLU A 32 -53.82 1.41 -19.54
CA GLU A 32 -53.12 2.59 -19.01
C GLU A 32 -52.40 3.43 -20.10
N PRO A 33 -51.87 4.63 -19.77
CA PRO A 33 -51.58 5.66 -20.77
C PRO A 33 -50.16 5.63 -21.38
N SER A 34 -50.01 6.44 -22.43
CA SER A 34 -48.76 7.02 -22.96
C SER A 34 -48.88 8.56 -22.87
N PRO A 35 -47.85 9.41 -23.12
CA PRO A 35 -46.55 9.11 -23.75
C PRO A 35 -45.29 9.83 -23.17
N VAL A 36 -44.12 9.48 -23.72
CA VAL A 36 -42.91 10.32 -23.97
C VAL A 36 -42.28 11.14 -22.83
N HIS A 37 -40.96 10.97 -22.65
CA HIS A 37 -40.04 12.10 -22.45
C HIS A 37 -38.65 11.83 -23.05
N SER A 38 -37.85 12.88 -23.20
CA SER A 38 -36.59 12.94 -23.95
C SER A 38 -35.35 12.60 -23.12
N VAL A 39 -34.32 12.06 -23.76
CA VAL A 39 -32.96 11.96 -23.21
C VAL A 39 -32.48 13.33 -22.72
N LYS A 40 -31.94 13.35 -21.50
CA LYS A 40 -31.05 14.41 -21.00
C LYS A 40 -29.64 13.85 -20.93
N GLU A 41 -28.65 14.70 -21.20
CA GLU A 41 -27.28 14.46 -20.75
C GLU A 41 -27.27 14.33 -19.21
N ILE A 42 -26.63 13.30 -18.69
CA ILE A 42 -26.35 13.16 -17.26
C ILE A 42 -24.93 13.70 -17.03
N THR A 43 -24.83 15.02 -16.94
CA THR A 43 -23.65 15.69 -16.39
C THR A 43 -23.51 15.34 -14.91
N GLU A 44 -22.30 14.93 -14.50
CA GLU A 44 -21.88 14.65 -13.12
C GLU A 44 -22.66 13.54 -12.38
N VAL A 45 -22.02 12.37 -12.26
CA VAL A 45 -22.38 11.37 -11.23
C VAL A 45 -21.39 11.52 -10.07
N ASP A 46 -21.83 12.14 -8.97
CA ASP A 46 -21.06 12.19 -7.73
C ASP A 46 -20.84 10.76 -7.17
N ALA A 47 -19.61 10.26 -7.33
CA ALA A 47 -19.21 8.93 -6.89
C ALA A 47 -19.06 8.80 -5.35
N SER A 48 -19.15 9.90 -4.59
CA SER A 48 -18.97 9.88 -3.12
C SER A 48 -20.18 9.34 -2.35
N GLN A 49 -21.36 9.23 -2.98
CA GLN A 49 -22.63 9.13 -2.27
C GLN A 49 -23.21 7.71 -2.04
N LEU A 50 -22.82 6.66 -2.79
CA LEU A 50 -23.60 5.40 -2.82
C LEU A 50 -22.79 4.09 -2.89
N ILE A 51 -23.15 3.18 -1.97
CA ILE A 51 -22.70 1.78 -1.80
C ILE A 51 -21.24 1.65 -1.31
N SER A 52 -20.98 0.62 -0.47
CA SER A 52 -19.75 0.54 0.33
C SER A 52 -18.48 0.42 -0.52
N GLY A 53 -17.59 1.41 -0.36
CA GLY A 53 -16.41 1.61 -1.22
C GLY A 53 -15.45 0.43 -1.32
N LEU A 54 -15.48 -0.53 -0.38
CA LEU A 54 -14.71 -1.77 -0.45
C LEU A 54 -14.91 -2.54 -1.78
N HIS A 55 -16.15 -2.62 -2.27
CA HIS A 55 -16.48 -3.44 -3.43
C HIS A 55 -16.00 -2.81 -4.75
N MET A 56 -16.23 -1.50 -4.93
CA MET A 56 -15.75 -0.75 -6.10
C MET A 56 -14.21 -0.68 -6.15
N LYS A 57 -13.54 -0.58 -4.99
CA LYS A 57 -12.06 -0.59 -4.92
C LYS A 57 -11.47 -1.94 -5.32
N LYS A 58 -12.09 -3.06 -4.90
CA LYS A 58 -11.67 -4.41 -5.32
C LYS A 58 -11.89 -4.68 -6.81
N LEU A 59 -12.92 -4.08 -7.43
CA LEU A 59 -13.07 -4.06 -8.90
C LEU A 59 -11.98 -3.25 -9.60
N LYS A 60 -11.56 -2.11 -9.03
CA LYS A 60 -10.41 -1.34 -9.54
C LYS A 60 -9.13 -2.17 -9.47
N LEU A 61 -8.93 -2.94 -8.39
CA LEU A 61 -7.83 -3.90 -8.21
C LEU A 61 -7.81 -5.03 -9.25
N LEU A 62 -8.98 -5.43 -9.77
CA LEU A 62 -9.07 -6.38 -10.90
C LEU A 62 -8.64 -5.76 -12.24
N GLY A 63 -8.38 -4.45 -12.30
CA GLY A 63 -7.87 -3.74 -13.47
C GLY A 63 -8.94 -3.08 -14.32
N MET A 64 -9.82 -2.32 -13.67
CA MET A 64 -10.90 -1.56 -14.32
C MET A 64 -10.74 -0.07 -14.01
N GLY A 65 -10.34 0.72 -15.01
CA GLY A 65 -9.98 2.13 -14.87
C GLY A 65 -10.57 2.98 -16.00
N ALA A 66 -11.00 4.20 -15.67
CA ALA A 66 -11.64 5.12 -16.60
C ALA A 66 -10.87 6.44 -16.66
N GLU A 67 -10.79 7.01 -17.87
CA GLU A 67 -10.41 8.41 -18.17
C GLU A 67 -10.97 8.78 -19.57
N GLU A 68 -11.02 10.07 -19.90
CA GLU A 68 -11.88 10.65 -20.98
C GLU A 68 -11.12 11.01 -22.28
N GLY A 69 -11.83 11.18 -23.42
CA GLY A 69 -11.22 11.65 -24.70
C GLY A 69 -12.11 11.60 -25.96
N GLU A 70 -11.71 12.35 -27.01
CA GLU A 70 -12.51 12.92 -28.13
C GLU A 70 -11.97 12.55 -29.55
N THR A 71 -12.63 12.66 -30.73
CA THR A 71 -14.06 12.85 -31.18
C THR A 71 -14.25 12.43 -32.68
N GLU A 72 -15.47 12.60 -33.22
CA GLU A 72 -15.88 12.64 -34.66
C GLU A 72 -16.10 11.32 -35.46
N THR A 73 -16.88 11.43 -36.55
CA THR A 73 -17.58 10.35 -37.32
C THR A 73 -17.84 10.78 -38.80
N PRO A 74 -18.48 10.00 -39.70
CA PRO A 74 -18.70 8.54 -39.82
C PRO A 74 -18.31 7.93 -41.20
N ALA A 75 -18.33 6.59 -41.33
CA ALA A 75 -18.44 5.87 -42.62
C ALA A 75 -19.21 4.53 -42.48
N VAL A 76 -19.68 3.94 -43.59
CA VAL A 76 -20.75 2.91 -43.57
C VAL A 76 -20.25 1.44 -43.70
N LEU A 77 -20.98 0.57 -42.99
CA LEU A 77 -20.92 -0.92 -42.92
C LEU A 77 -20.59 -1.68 -44.22
N PRO A 78 -20.03 -2.89 -44.06
CA PRO A 78 -20.77 -4.09 -44.47
C PRO A 78 -21.00 -5.11 -43.34
N ALA A 79 -22.00 -5.98 -43.50
CA ALA A 79 -22.44 -6.92 -42.46
C ALA A 79 -21.52 -8.14 -42.29
N GLY A 80 -21.24 -8.52 -41.03
CA GLY A 80 -20.52 -9.75 -40.69
C GLY A 80 -20.33 -10.00 -39.19
N ASN A 81 -20.41 -8.93 -38.38
CA ASN A 81 -19.93 -8.96 -37.00
C ASN A 81 -21.07 -9.09 -35.95
N LYS A 82 -20.69 -9.53 -34.76
CA LYS A 82 -21.54 -9.53 -33.54
C LYS A 82 -20.68 -9.09 -32.35
N ILE A 83 -21.26 -8.32 -31.44
CA ILE A 83 -20.74 -8.11 -30.08
C ILE A 83 -21.34 -9.19 -29.16
N LYS A 84 -20.61 -9.60 -28.11
CA LYS A 84 -21.10 -10.52 -27.08
C LYS A 84 -20.93 -9.96 -25.68
N MET A 85 -21.81 -10.36 -24.77
CA MET A 85 -21.52 -10.29 -23.33
C MET A 85 -20.51 -11.39 -22.99
N ASN A 86 -19.35 -11.01 -22.45
CA ASN A 86 -18.26 -11.90 -22.03
C ASN A 86 -18.43 -12.41 -20.59
N GLU A 87 -18.89 -11.57 -19.65
CA GLU A 87 -19.18 -11.97 -18.26
C GLU A 87 -20.29 -11.09 -17.68
N VAL A 88 -21.04 -11.62 -16.71
CA VAL A 88 -22.05 -10.86 -15.95
C VAL A 88 -22.08 -11.36 -14.51
N ASP A 89 -21.80 -10.47 -13.56
CA ASP A 89 -21.65 -10.78 -12.14
C ASP A 89 -22.51 -9.83 -11.30
N PHE A 90 -22.92 -10.25 -10.10
CA PHE A 90 -23.31 -9.33 -9.04
C PHE A 90 -22.23 -9.27 -7.96
N ILE A 91 -21.95 -8.04 -7.56
CA ILE A 91 -20.80 -7.60 -6.75
C ILE A 91 -21.18 -7.40 -5.28
N GLY A 92 -22.48 -7.25 -5.04
CA GLY A 92 -23.09 -7.02 -3.74
C GLY A 92 -24.59 -6.72 -3.93
N GLN A 93 -25.26 -6.32 -2.85
CA GLN A 93 -26.73 -6.35 -2.76
C GLN A 93 -27.51 -5.59 -3.85
N ASN A 94 -26.95 -4.57 -4.52
CA ASN A 94 -27.68 -3.82 -5.57
C ASN A 94 -26.86 -3.61 -6.85
N LEU A 95 -25.68 -4.23 -6.98
CA LEU A 95 -24.69 -3.87 -8.00
C LEU A 95 -24.35 -5.05 -8.92
N ILE A 96 -24.61 -4.87 -10.21
CA ILE A 96 -24.33 -5.84 -11.29
C ILE A 96 -23.23 -5.24 -12.20
N ALA A 97 -22.31 -6.06 -12.72
CA ALA A 97 -21.44 -5.69 -13.83
C ALA A 97 -21.76 -6.54 -15.07
N VAL A 98 -21.71 -5.92 -16.26
CA VAL A 98 -21.81 -6.56 -17.57
C VAL A 98 -20.54 -6.24 -18.36
N THR A 99 -19.70 -7.24 -18.60
CA THR A 99 -18.47 -7.13 -19.40
C THR A 99 -18.74 -7.59 -20.83
N PHE A 100 -18.38 -6.79 -21.83
CA PHE A 100 -18.49 -7.15 -23.25
C PHE A 100 -17.18 -7.74 -23.79
N ASP A 101 -17.21 -8.39 -24.95
CA ASP A 101 -16.03 -9.00 -25.58
C ASP A 101 -15.11 -8.01 -26.34
N ARG A 102 -15.27 -6.69 -26.12
CA ARG A 102 -14.56 -5.58 -26.78
C ARG A 102 -14.93 -4.20 -26.19
N LYS A 103 -14.29 -3.14 -26.67
CA LYS A 103 -14.68 -1.74 -26.44
C LYS A 103 -15.91 -1.35 -27.28
N LEU A 104 -16.88 -0.70 -26.63
CA LEU A 104 -18.04 -0.07 -27.25
C LEU A 104 -17.76 1.38 -27.70
N GLU A 105 -18.47 1.81 -28.74
CA GLU A 105 -18.55 3.19 -29.25
C GLU A 105 -19.72 3.93 -28.57
N SER A 106 -20.90 3.29 -28.51
CA SER A 106 -22.12 3.86 -27.93
C SER A 106 -23.00 2.76 -27.33
N ILE A 107 -23.65 3.04 -26.19
CA ILE A 107 -24.59 2.10 -25.55
C ILE A 107 -25.63 2.82 -24.69
N ASN A 108 -26.91 2.44 -24.81
CA ASN A 108 -27.96 2.89 -23.90
C ASN A 108 -28.07 1.91 -22.73
N VAL A 109 -28.43 2.43 -21.55
CA VAL A 109 -28.61 1.58 -20.35
C VAL A 109 -29.77 0.58 -20.51
N GLU A 110 -30.76 0.92 -21.31
CA GLU A 110 -31.93 0.08 -21.62
C GLU A 110 -31.60 -1.09 -22.57
N ASP A 111 -30.46 -1.06 -23.27
CA ASP A 111 -30.10 -2.09 -24.26
C ASP A 111 -29.81 -3.46 -23.61
N ILE A 112 -29.58 -3.50 -22.29
CA ILE A 112 -29.50 -4.72 -21.46
C ILE A 112 -30.66 -4.75 -20.45
N SER A 113 -31.40 -5.86 -20.42
CA SER A 113 -32.42 -6.14 -19.38
C SER A 113 -32.04 -7.33 -18.52
N PHE A 114 -32.41 -7.24 -17.24
CA PHE A 114 -32.20 -8.27 -16.22
C PHE A 114 -33.53 -8.90 -15.81
N PHE A 115 -33.58 -10.23 -15.73
CA PHE A 115 -34.82 -10.98 -15.50
C PHE A 115 -34.71 -11.89 -14.26
N LYS A 116 -35.70 -11.83 -13.37
CA LYS A 116 -35.86 -12.71 -12.19
C LYS A 116 -37.24 -13.37 -12.23
N ASN A 117 -37.28 -14.70 -12.33
CA ASN A 117 -38.51 -15.51 -12.28
C ASN A 117 -39.67 -14.98 -13.17
N SER A 118 -39.34 -14.52 -14.38
CA SER A 118 -40.23 -13.91 -15.40
C SER A 118 -40.60 -12.43 -15.21
N GLY A 119 -40.12 -11.75 -14.16
CA GLY A 119 -40.23 -10.29 -14.00
C GLY A 119 -38.94 -9.57 -14.37
N ASN A 120 -39.05 -8.34 -14.88
CA ASN A 120 -37.90 -7.46 -15.10
C ASN A 120 -37.39 -6.94 -13.75
N LEU A 121 -36.07 -6.86 -13.60
CA LEU A 121 -35.40 -6.16 -12.51
C LEU A 121 -35.10 -4.72 -12.97
N GLU A 122 -35.72 -3.75 -12.31
CA GLU A 122 -35.58 -2.33 -12.61
C GLU A 122 -34.15 -1.83 -12.33
N VAL A 123 -33.57 -1.13 -13.31
CA VAL A 123 -32.29 -0.42 -13.21
C VAL A 123 -32.56 1.02 -12.78
N LYS A 124 -31.90 1.44 -11.69
CA LYS A 124 -32.00 2.82 -11.17
C LYS A 124 -30.99 3.78 -11.82
N ARG A 125 -29.83 3.27 -12.21
CA ARG A 125 -28.75 3.99 -12.92
C ARG A 125 -27.69 3.00 -13.41
N ALA A 126 -26.84 3.44 -14.32
CA ALA A 126 -25.63 2.72 -14.71
C ALA A 126 -24.42 3.64 -14.84
N ALA A 127 -23.22 3.06 -14.88
CA ALA A 127 -21.95 3.72 -15.17
C ALA A 127 -21.10 2.83 -16.08
N ILE A 128 -20.34 3.43 -17.01
CA ILE A 128 -19.59 2.72 -18.05
C ILE A 128 -18.08 2.91 -17.80
N THR A 129 -17.28 1.87 -18.02
CA THR A 129 -15.82 1.92 -17.96
C THR A 129 -15.17 0.98 -18.98
N ILE A 130 -13.85 1.04 -19.12
CA ILE A 130 -13.04 0.09 -19.88
C ILE A 130 -12.16 -0.69 -18.88
N ASN A 131 -11.88 -1.96 -19.16
CA ASN A 131 -10.93 -2.76 -18.38
C ASN A 131 -9.53 -2.82 -19.04
N LYS A 132 -8.53 -3.33 -18.32
CA LYS A 132 -7.14 -3.45 -18.82
C LYS A 132 -6.98 -4.31 -20.08
N GLU A 133 -7.90 -5.24 -20.34
CA GLU A 133 -7.96 -6.02 -21.59
C GLU A 133 -8.60 -5.26 -22.77
N GLY A 134 -9.09 -4.03 -22.57
CA GLY A 134 -9.76 -3.23 -23.59
C GLY A 134 -11.25 -3.55 -23.77
N HIS A 135 -11.86 -4.30 -22.86
CA HIS A 135 -13.29 -4.58 -22.85
C HIS A 135 -14.08 -3.45 -22.19
N THR A 136 -15.24 -3.09 -22.74
CA THR A 136 -16.21 -2.25 -22.02
C THR A 136 -16.88 -3.06 -20.92
N VAL A 137 -17.03 -2.45 -19.75
CA VAL A 137 -17.80 -2.98 -18.63
C VAL A 137 -18.79 -1.93 -18.17
N ILE A 138 -20.02 -2.35 -17.88
CA ILE A 138 -21.10 -1.48 -17.42
C ILE A 138 -21.58 -1.95 -16.06
N PHE A 139 -21.53 -1.05 -15.09
CA PHE A 139 -22.09 -1.23 -13.76
C PHE A 139 -23.54 -0.78 -13.73
N TYR A 140 -24.45 -1.62 -13.28
CA TYR A 140 -25.87 -1.33 -13.12
C TYR A 140 -26.25 -1.37 -11.64
N GLU A 141 -26.90 -0.32 -11.14
CA GLU A 141 -27.56 -0.36 -9.83
C GLU A 141 -29.02 -0.80 -10.01
N SER A 142 -29.43 -1.87 -9.35
CA SER A 142 -30.83 -2.28 -9.30
C SER A 142 -31.63 -1.46 -8.28
N ALA A 143 -32.87 -1.10 -8.65
CA ALA A 143 -33.80 -0.40 -7.75
C ALA A 143 -34.25 -1.29 -6.57
N THR A 144 -34.20 -2.62 -6.72
CA THR A 144 -34.52 -3.60 -5.68
C THR A 144 -33.31 -4.49 -5.32
N PRO A 145 -33.11 -4.86 -4.04
CA PRO A 145 -31.97 -5.68 -3.63
C PRO A 145 -31.94 -7.13 -4.15
N ILE A 146 -30.75 -7.51 -4.59
CA ILE A 146 -30.23 -8.80 -5.03
C ILE A 146 -29.42 -9.41 -3.86
N ASN A 147 -30.07 -9.85 -2.77
CA ASN A 147 -29.36 -10.54 -1.68
C ASN A 147 -29.00 -11.98 -2.10
N SER A 148 -27.71 -12.34 -2.09
CA SER A 148 -27.20 -13.68 -2.46
C SER A 148 -27.88 -14.81 -1.70
N GLU A 149 -28.09 -14.66 -0.39
CA GLU A 149 -28.77 -15.64 0.47
C GLU A 149 -30.23 -15.90 0.06
N SER A 150 -30.82 -15.04 -0.77
CA SER A 150 -32.22 -15.12 -1.21
C SER A 150 -32.41 -15.80 -2.58
N PHE A 151 -31.35 -16.37 -3.16
CA PHE A 151 -31.42 -17.10 -4.43
C PHE A 151 -31.12 -18.58 -4.24
N SER A 152 -32.09 -19.45 -4.53
CA SER A 152 -31.76 -20.85 -4.75
C SER A 152 -31.03 -21.00 -6.09
N GLU A 153 -30.38 -22.15 -6.30
CA GLU A 153 -29.82 -22.51 -7.61
C GLU A 153 -30.85 -22.56 -8.76
N LYS A 154 -32.14 -22.40 -8.48
CA LYS A 154 -33.21 -22.39 -9.49
C LYS A 154 -33.70 -20.97 -9.83
N ASP A 155 -33.48 -19.99 -8.94
CA ASP A 155 -33.96 -18.59 -9.08
C ASP A 155 -32.95 -17.68 -9.80
N LYS A 156 -32.19 -18.21 -10.77
CA LYS A 156 -31.03 -17.52 -11.34
C LYS A 156 -31.46 -16.29 -12.17
N ILE A 157 -30.96 -15.10 -11.81
CA ILE A 157 -31.12 -13.89 -12.61
C ILE A 157 -30.34 -14.03 -13.93
N VAL A 158 -30.94 -13.56 -15.02
CA VAL A 158 -30.34 -13.58 -16.38
C VAL A 158 -30.30 -12.17 -16.96
N ALA A 159 -29.14 -11.77 -17.46
CA ALA A 159 -28.95 -10.59 -18.31
C ALA A 159 -29.09 -10.95 -19.79
N THR A 160 -29.73 -10.08 -20.56
CA THR A 160 -30.05 -10.27 -21.97
C THR A 160 -29.95 -8.94 -22.72
N VAL A 161 -29.34 -8.94 -23.90
CA VAL A 161 -29.45 -7.84 -24.86
C VAL A 161 -30.88 -7.75 -25.36
N VAL A 162 -31.54 -6.60 -25.23
CA VAL A 162 -32.92 -6.39 -25.69
C VAL A 162 -33.04 -5.37 -26.83
N ASN A 163 -32.02 -4.55 -27.06
CA ASN A 163 -31.94 -3.62 -28.18
C ASN A 163 -30.57 -3.70 -28.87
N GLU A 164 -30.54 -3.43 -30.18
CA GLU A 164 -29.36 -3.59 -31.04
C GLU A 164 -28.77 -2.23 -31.52
N ASP A 165 -29.23 -1.08 -30.99
CA ASP A 165 -28.71 0.24 -31.40
C ASP A 165 -27.28 0.54 -30.93
N SER A 166 -26.88 -0.04 -29.79
CA SER A 166 -25.51 -0.03 -29.26
C SER A 166 -24.47 -0.52 -30.27
N LYS A 167 -23.27 0.09 -30.29
CA LYS A 167 -22.20 -0.24 -31.24
C LYS A 167 -20.83 -0.45 -30.62
N ASP A 168 -19.97 -1.21 -31.31
CA ASP A 168 -18.53 -1.28 -31.06
C ASP A 168 -17.74 -0.29 -31.92
N ILE A 169 -16.46 -0.09 -31.58
CA ILE A 169 -15.53 0.81 -32.29
C ILE A 169 -15.25 0.46 -33.76
N ASN A 170 -15.87 -0.60 -34.29
CA ASN A 170 -15.83 -0.99 -35.71
C ASN A 170 -17.21 -0.85 -36.38
N GLY A 171 -18.17 -0.16 -35.72
CA GLY A 171 -19.53 0.08 -36.19
C GLY A 171 -20.50 -1.10 -36.05
N ASN A 172 -20.11 -2.17 -35.35
CA ASN A 172 -20.92 -3.39 -35.24
C ASN A 172 -21.99 -3.26 -34.15
N THR A 173 -23.18 -3.83 -34.33
CA THR A 173 -24.25 -3.76 -33.32
C THR A 173 -24.17 -4.84 -32.22
N LEU A 174 -24.69 -4.52 -31.03
CA LEU A 174 -25.13 -5.52 -30.04
C LEU A 174 -26.14 -6.48 -30.67
N LYS A 175 -26.23 -7.72 -30.17
CA LYS A 175 -27.19 -8.71 -30.70
C LYS A 175 -27.91 -9.53 -29.65
N ILE A 176 -29.20 -9.78 -29.90
CA ILE A 176 -30.09 -10.64 -29.09
C ILE A 176 -29.72 -12.12 -29.31
N THR A 177 -28.49 -12.51 -28.96
CA THR A 177 -27.97 -13.89 -29.14
C THR A 177 -27.16 -14.46 -27.97
N ASP A 178 -26.96 -13.70 -26.89
CA ASP A 178 -26.35 -14.19 -25.65
C ASP A 178 -27.27 -13.89 -24.45
N HIS A 179 -27.46 -14.90 -23.59
CA HIS A 179 -28.14 -14.78 -22.30
C HIS A 179 -27.17 -15.22 -21.21
N ARG A 180 -26.75 -14.31 -20.33
CA ARG A 180 -25.75 -14.59 -19.28
C ARG A 180 -26.44 -14.68 -17.92
N LYS A 181 -26.25 -15.80 -17.22
CA LYS A 181 -26.68 -15.94 -15.81
C LYS A 181 -25.71 -15.15 -14.94
N LEU A 182 -26.26 -14.38 -14.00
CA LEU A 182 -25.45 -13.66 -13.02
C LEU A 182 -24.73 -14.66 -12.09
N LYS A 183 -23.44 -14.42 -11.86
CA LYS A 183 -22.61 -15.10 -10.88
C LYS A 183 -22.48 -14.22 -9.63
N ASP A 184 -22.51 -14.82 -8.43
CA ASP A 184 -22.15 -14.11 -7.21
C ASP A 184 -20.62 -14.04 -7.12
N ILE A 185 -20.07 -12.83 -7.04
CA ILE A 185 -18.64 -12.63 -6.72
C ILE A 185 -18.42 -12.02 -5.35
N THR A 186 -19.47 -11.71 -4.58
CA THR A 186 -19.36 -11.15 -3.22
C THR A 186 -18.49 -12.04 -2.30
N PRO A 187 -18.59 -13.39 -2.31
CA PRO A 187 -17.67 -14.25 -1.56
C PRO A 187 -16.21 -14.14 -2.04
N GLN A 188 -15.97 -14.19 -3.35
CA GLN A 188 -14.63 -14.05 -3.93
C GLN A 188 -14.01 -12.67 -3.64
N LEU A 189 -14.83 -11.61 -3.62
CA LEU A 189 -14.41 -10.27 -3.22
C LEU A 189 -14.09 -10.19 -1.72
N ASN A 190 -14.82 -10.90 -0.86
CA ASN A 190 -14.54 -10.95 0.58
C ASN A 190 -13.24 -11.70 0.92
N GLU A 191 -12.80 -12.64 0.07
CA GLU A 191 -11.51 -13.32 0.20
C GLU A 191 -10.30 -12.44 -0.19
N ILE A 192 -10.52 -11.34 -0.94
CA ILE A 192 -9.45 -10.36 -1.23
C ILE A 192 -9.13 -9.54 0.04
N PRO A 193 -7.85 -9.31 0.40
CA PRO A 193 -7.48 -8.49 1.56
C PRO A 193 -8.04 -7.06 1.55
N ASN A 194 -7.97 -6.40 2.71
CA ASN A 194 -8.16 -4.95 2.80
C ASN A 194 -6.92 -4.25 2.25
N VAL A 195 -6.99 -3.83 0.99
CA VAL A 195 -5.97 -3.02 0.32
C VAL A 195 -6.42 -1.56 0.28
N LEU A 196 -5.58 -0.64 0.73
CA LEU A 196 -5.65 0.79 0.45
C LEU A 196 -4.64 1.12 -0.66
N THR A 197 -4.98 2.00 -1.60
CA THR A 197 -4.10 2.39 -2.70
C THR A 197 -3.59 3.83 -2.55
N VAL A 198 -2.35 4.09 -2.97
CA VAL A 198 -1.70 5.41 -2.90
C VAL A 198 -1.03 5.76 -4.23
N SER A 199 -1.45 6.86 -4.87
CA SER A 199 -0.87 7.35 -6.13
C SER A 199 -1.10 8.86 -6.30
N LYS A 200 -0.24 9.50 -7.09
CA LYS A 200 -0.27 10.95 -7.34
C LYS A 200 -1.16 11.37 -8.52
N ASP A 201 -1.60 10.40 -9.32
CA ASP A 201 -2.53 10.60 -10.45
C ASP A 201 -3.96 10.99 -10.00
N GLY A 202 -4.33 10.75 -8.75
CA GLY A 202 -5.70 10.94 -8.25
C GLY A 202 -6.63 9.75 -8.52
N LEU A 203 -6.12 8.66 -9.11
CA LEU A 203 -6.84 7.41 -9.36
C LEU A 203 -6.80 6.46 -8.17
N ALA A 204 -5.91 6.68 -7.20
CA ALA A 204 -5.83 5.91 -5.96
C ALA A 204 -6.76 6.42 -4.85
N ASP A 205 -6.82 5.67 -3.74
CA ASP A 205 -7.62 6.04 -2.56
C ASP A 205 -7.06 7.25 -1.80
N TYR A 206 -5.74 7.44 -1.85
CA TYR A 206 -5.02 8.53 -1.19
C TYR A 206 -3.91 9.08 -2.10
N ALA A 207 -3.71 10.40 -2.05
CA ALA A 207 -2.59 11.07 -2.72
C ALA A 207 -1.27 11.02 -1.92
N THR A 208 -1.32 10.56 -0.67
CA THR A 208 -0.22 10.54 0.30
C THR A 208 -0.18 9.24 1.07
N VAL A 209 1.02 8.77 1.42
CA VAL A 209 1.22 7.55 2.21
C VAL A 209 0.69 7.74 3.63
N GLN A 210 0.96 8.88 4.26
CA GLN A 210 0.45 9.17 5.59
C GLN A 210 -1.08 9.21 5.62
N GLY A 211 -1.74 9.70 4.56
CA GLY A 211 -3.21 9.72 4.48
C GLY A 211 -3.84 8.32 4.50
N ALA A 212 -3.20 7.35 3.82
CA ALA A 212 -3.61 5.95 3.89
C ALA A 212 -3.37 5.35 5.28
N ILE A 213 -2.21 5.61 5.89
CA ILE A 213 -1.88 5.16 7.26
C ILE A 213 -2.85 5.76 8.29
N ASP A 214 -3.25 7.02 8.14
CA ASP A 214 -4.17 7.72 9.04
C ASP A 214 -5.58 7.09 9.01
N ALA A 215 -6.02 6.62 7.84
CA ALA A 215 -7.32 5.96 7.68
C ALA A 215 -7.41 4.55 8.30
N ILE A 216 -6.29 3.87 8.56
CA ILE A 216 -6.28 2.55 9.22
C ILE A 216 -6.71 2.70 10.69
N PRO A 217 -7.67 1.91 11.21
CA PRO A 217 -8.09 2.01 12.61
C PRO A 217 -6.97 1.72 13.61
N ALA A 218 -7.00 2.38 14.77
CA ALA A 218 -6.15 2.03 15.91
C ALA A 218 -6.63 0.71 16.56
N ASN A 219 -5.67 -0.08 17.04
CA ASN A 219 -5.84 -1.45 17.55
C ASN A 219 -6.41 -2.43 16.50
N ASN A 220 -6.05 -2.20 15.23
CA ASN A 220 -6.25 -3.14 14.14
C ASN A 220 -5.69 -4.55 14.49
N THR A 221 -6.40 -5.61 14.11
CA THR A 221 -6.02 -7.01 14.37
C THR A 221 -5.75 -7.83 13.11
N GLU A 222 -6.08 -7.30 11.93
CA GLU A 222 -6.00 -8.01 10.65
C GLU A 222 -4.92 -7.37 9.77
N LYS A 223 -4.31 -8.14 8.85
CA LYS A 223 -3.34 -7.56 7.92
C LYS A 223 -4.01 -6.55 6.98
N VAL A 224 -3.56 -5.30 7.00
CA VAL A 224 -3.98 -4.25 6.05
C VAL A 224 -2.83 -3.94 5.11
N GLU A 225 -3.06 -4.10 3.81
CA GLU A 225 -2.08 -3.74 2.78
C GLU A 225 -2.30 -2.30 2.31
N VAL A 226 -1.22 -1.57 2.14
CA VAL A 226 -1.18 -0.22 1.55
C VAL A 226 -0.29 -0.32 0.32
N PHE A 227 -0.93 -0.46 -0.83
CA PHE A 227 -0.25 -0.52 -2.12
C PHE A 227 0.07 0.90 -2.61
N ILE A 228 1.35 1.18 -2.85
CA ILE A 228 1.86 2.50 -3.23
C ILE A 228 2.41 2.39 -4.66
N GLY A 229 1.87 3.19 -5.57
CA GLY A 229 2.32 3.24 -6.95
C GLY A 229 3.78 3.74 -7.10
N ASN A 230 4.30 3.69 -8.33
CA ASN A 230 5.57 4.33 -8.66
C ASN A 230 5.46 5.87 -8.52
N GLY A 231 6.39 6.48 -7.80
CA GLY A 231 6.39 7.91 -7.51
C GLY A 231 7.26 8.33 -6.31
N VAL A 232 7.59 9.62 -6.25
CA VAL A 232 8.47 10.22 -5.22
C VAL A 232 7.63 10.94 -4.15
N TYR A 233 7.25 10.23 -3.09
CA TYR A 233 6.39 10.68 -1.98
C TYR A 233 7.21 11.48 -0.95
N LYS A 234 7.35 12.80 -1.19
CA LYS A 234 8.08 13.71 -0.29
C LYS A 234 7.22 14.16 0.90
N GLU A 235 7.10 13.27 1.88
CA GLU A 235 6.30 13.44 3.09
C GLU A 235 6.99 12.76 4.30
N LEU A 236 6.65 13.19 5.51
CA LEU A 236 7.05 12.49 6.74
C LEU A 236 6.01 11.40 7.02
N VAL A 237 6.44 10.13 7.07
CA VAL A 237 5.55 9.00 7.36
C VAL A 237 5.79 8.47 8.78
N THR A 238 4.73 8.24 9.53
CA THR A 238 4.75 7.60 10.84
C THR A 238 3.74 6.47 10.87
N ILE A 239 4.24 5.23 11.04
CA ILE A 239 3.46 4.05 11.38
C ILE A 239 3.29 4.05 12.92
N PRO A 240 2.11 4.41 13.47
CA PRO A 240 1.95 4.59 14.91
C PRO A 240 1.98 3.26 15.65
N LYS A 241 2.34 3.25 16.95
CA LYS A 241 2.43 2.00 17.71
C LYS A 241 1.07 1.30 17.82
N GLU A 242 0.02 2.09 17.94
CA GLU A 242 -1.37 1.68 18.00
C GLU A 242 -1.93 1.16 16.66
N LYS A 243 -1.14 1.07 15.57
CA LYS A 243 -1.57 0.50 14.29
C LYS A 243 -0.65 -0.65 13.84
N PRO A 244 -0.75 -1.83 14.46
CA PRO A 244 -0.01 -3.02 14.03
C PRO A 244 -0.59 -3.67 12.76
N PHE A 245 0.12 -4.67 12.23
CA PHE A 245 -0.25 -5.47 11.04
C PHE A 245 -0.39 -4.66 9.72
N ILE A 246 0.27 -3.50 9.63
CA ILE A 246 0.34 -2.70 8.41
C ILE A 246 1.39 -3.27 7.46
N HIS A 247 1.03 -3.48 6.19
CA HIS A 247 1.91 -3.86 5.10
C HIS A 247 2.02 -2.73 4.07
N LEU A 248 3.10 -1.94 4.11
CA LEU A 248 3.42 -1.05 2.98
C LEU A 248 4.01 -1.88 1.84
N LYS A 249 3.47 -1.73 0.64
CA LYS A 249 3.92 -2.45 -0.54
C LYS A 249 4.05 -1.52 -1.73
N GLY A 250 5.26 -1.32 -2.21
CA GLY A 250 5.48 -0.54 -3.44
C GLY A 250 5.17 -1.33 -4.70
N GLU A 251 4.91 -0.60 -5.78
CA GLU A 251 4.85 -1.11 -7.14
C GLU A 251 6.25 -1.54 -7.62
N SER A 252 7.29 -0.80 -7.25
CA SER A 252 8.68 -1.21 -7.47
C SER A 252 9.65 -0.66 -6.42
N ALA A 253 10.68 -1.46 -6.12
CA ALA A 253 11.71 -1.09 -5.15
C ALA A 253 12.50 0.16 -5.56
N SER A 254 12.69 0.39 -6.87
CA SER A 254 13.45 1.51 -7.43
C SER A 254 12.64 2.81 -7.53
N ASP A 255 11.36 2.73 -7.93
CA ASP A 255 10.61 3.90 -8.38
C ASP A 255 9.43 4.28 -7.44
N THR A 256 9.04 3.41 -6.49
CA THR A 256 8.24 3.81 -5.32
C THR A 256 9.17 4.30 -4.21
N ILE A 257 9.24 5.63 -3.98
CA ILE A 257 10.21 6.27 -3.08
C ILE A 257 9.49 7.13 -2.03
N ILE A 258 9.70 6.85 -0.74
CA ILE A 258 9.26 7.70 0.40
C ILE A 258 10.48 8.48 0.90
N ILE A 259 10.41 9.81 0.91
CA ILE A 259 11.59 10.69 1.00
C ILE A 259 11.36 11.91 1.89
N TYR A 260 12.35 12.29 2.69
CA TYR A 260 12.38 13.59 3.38
C TYR A 260 13.80 14.17 3.47
N ASP A 261 13.98 15.32 4.16
CA ASP A 261 15.25 16.05 4.26
C ASP A 261 15.54 16.62 5.67
N ASN A 262 15.06 15.94 6.73
CA ASN A 262 15.39 16.36 8.10
C ASN A 262 16.80 15.87 8.49
N TYR A 263 17.54 16.71 9.20
CA TYR A 263 18.87 16.39 9.73
C TYR A 263 18.97 16.86 11.18
N SER A 264 19.88 16.25 11.95
CA SER A 264 19.98 16.41 13.40
C SER A 264 20.22 17.86 13.86
N GLY A 265 21.00 18.62 13.09
CA GLY A 265 21.25 20.04 13.30
C GLY A 265 20.15 20.99 12.81
N LYS A 266 19.13 20.50 12.09
CA LYS A 266 18.07 21.33 11.50
C LYS A 266 17.25 21.99 12.62
N PRO A 267 17.07 23.33 12.63
CA PRO A 267 16.20 23.99 13.60
C PRO A 267 14.77 23.50 13.46
N LYS A 268 14.07 23.25 14.57
CA LYS A 268 12.67 22.83 14.56
C LYS A 268 11.71 23.94 15.03
N PRO A 269 10.45 23.95 14.57
CA PRO A 269 9.40 24.77 15.15
C PRO A 269 9.33 24.57 16.68
N GLY A 270 9.18 25.66 17.44
CA GLY A 270 9.23 25.63 18.91
C GLY A 270 10.63 25.68 19.53
N GLY A 271 11.70 25.58 18.73
CA GLY A 271 13.07 25.81 19.18
C GLY A 271 13.90 24.55 19.46
N GLY A 272 15.22 24.73 19.54
CA GLY A 272 16.19 23.63 19.47
C GLY A 272 16.26 23.03 18.05
N THR A 273 16.83 21.83 17.94
CA THR A 273 16.91 21.09 16.67
C THR A 273 16.08 19.81 16.70
N TYR A 274 15.92 19.17 15.54
CA TYR A 274 15.30 17.85 15.43
C TYR A 274 16.11 16.76 16.18
N GLY A 275 17.44 16.81 16.11
CA GLY A 275 18.34 15.75 16.61
C GLY A 275 18.24 14.46 15.78
N THR A 276 19.14 13.50 16.00
CA THR A 276 19.18 12.24 15.21
C THR A 276 17.82 11.54 15.17
N THR A 277 17.17 11.31 16.30
CA THR A 277 15.84 10.68 16.34
C THR A 277 14.78 11.46 15.56
N GLY A 278 14.78 12.79 15.65
CA GLY A 278 13.84 13.65 14.92
C GLY A 278 14.19 13.87 13.44
N SER A 279 15.34 13.34 12.98
CA SER A 279 15.76 13.48 11.59
C SER A 279 15.08 12.51 10.64
N ALA A 280 14.38 11.48 11.15
CA ALA A 280 13.86 10.39 10.33
C ALA A 280 12.83 10.85 9.30
N SER A 281 12.97 10.38 8.06
CA SER A 281 11.94 10.48 7.02
C SER A 281 10.73 9.60 7.34
N VAL A 282 10.98 8.38 7.81
CA VAL A 282 9.95 7.40 8.19
C VAL A 282 10.18 6.87 9.61
N TYR A 283 9.11 6.86 10.41
CA TYR A 283 9.08 6.30 11.75
C TYR A 283 8.20 5.04 11.78
N VAL A 284 8.73 3.92 12.26
CA VAL A 284 8.04 2.64 12.31
C VAL A 284 7.93 2.17 13.75
N TYR A 285 6.82 2.51 14.42
CA TYR A 285 6.52 2.13 15.80
C TYR A 285 5.54 0.98 15.94
N GLY A 286 4.76 0.69 14.88
CA GLY A 286 3.81 -0.42 14.85
C GLY A 286 4.49 -1.78 14.93
N ASP A 287 3.96 -2.67 15.77
CA ASP A 287 4.38 -4.07 15.84
C ASP A 287 3.79 -4.85 14.62
N ASP A 288 4.38 -5.98 14.21
CA ASP A 288 3.95 -6.80 13.06
C ASP A 288 3.90 -6.05 11.70
N PHE A 289 4.69 -4.99 11.58
CA PHE A 289 4.81 -4.18 10.37
C PHE A 289 5.57 -4.92 9.25
N ILE A 290 5.16 -4.72 7.99
CA ILE A 290 5.88 -5.19 6.81
C ILE A 290 6.08 -4.04 5.82
N ALA A 291 7.28 -3.90 5.26
CA ALA A 291 7.55 -3.15 4.04
C ALA A 291 8.06 -4.10 2.94
N GLU A 292 7.55 -3.95 1.72
CA GLU A 292 7.92 -4.76 0.55
C GLU A 292 8.07 -3.88 -0.70
N ASN A 293 9.14 -4.10 -1.48
CA ASN A 293 9.35 -3.48 -2.80
C ASN A 293 9.26 -1.94 -2.84
N LEU A 294 9.92 -1.21 -1.92
CA LEU A 294 9.98 0.27 -1.99
C LEU A 294 11.27 0.86 -1.41
N THR A 295 11.55 2.13 -1.73
CA THR A 295 12.68 2.91 -1.20
C THR A 295 12.24 3.82 -0.04
N PHE A 296 13.04 3.86 1.01
CA PHE A 296 13.04 4.88 2.06
C PHE A 296 14.31 5.74 1.94
N GLU A 297 14.17 7.06 1.88
CA GLU A 297 15.29 7.98 1.65
C GLU A 297 15.32 9.16 2.64
N ASN A 298 16.52 9.53 3.10
CA ASN A 298 16.79 10.88 3.60
C ASN A 298 17.73 11.63 2.65
N SER A 299 17.14 12.60 1.95
CA SER A 299 17.75 13.42 0.90
C SER A 299 18.57 14.61 1.42
N PHE A 300 19.06 14.55 2.66
CA PHE A 300 19.93 15.58 3.22
C PHE A 300 21.33 15.54 2.57
N ASP A 301 21.60 16.55 1.74
CA ASP A 301 22.94 16.83 1.23
C ASP A 301 23.83 17.38 2.35
N GLU A 302 24.74 16.54 2.84
CA GLU A 302 25.78 16.86 3.81
C GLU A 302 26.65 18.08 3.45
N GLN A 303 26.77 18.44 2.16
CA GLN A 303 27.60 19.55 1.68
C GLN A 303 26.81 20.87 1.60
N SER A 304 25.48 20.80 1.48
CA SER A 304 24.59 21.97 1.38
C SER A 304 24.56 22.84 2.65
N VAL A 305 24.83 22.27 3.83
CA VAL A 305 24.75 22.97 5.12
C VAL A 305 26.01 22.77 5.97
N ASN A 306 26.66 23.88 6.33
CA ASN A 306 27.77 23.91 7.27
C ASN A 306 27.30 23.75 8.74
N VAL A 307 26.97 22.52 9.13
CA VAL A 307 26.68 22.13 10.53
C VAL A 307 27.53 20.93 10.96
N SER A 308 27.78 20.82 12.27
CA SER A 308 28.42 19.65 12.88
C SER A 308 27.50 18.43 13.02
N ASN A 309 26.19 18.65 13.10
CA ASN A 309 25.20 17.63 13.43
C ASN A 309 24.47 17.18 12.15
N LYS A 310 25.15 16.36 11.35
CA LYS A 310 24.72 15.97 10.00
C LYS A 310 23.84 14.72 9.92
N GLN A 311 23.65 14.02 11.04
CA GLN A 311 22.90 12.76 11.12
C GLN A 311 21.51 12.92 10.47
N ALA A 312 21.17 12.04 9.53
CA ALA A 312 20.01 12.16 8.66
C ALA A 312 19.39 10.78 8.40
N VAL A 313 18.54 10.34 9.33
CA VAL A 313 17.92 9.01 9.33
C VAL A 313 16.91 8.89 8.19
N ALA A 314 16.96 7.81 7.41
CA ALA A 314 15.90 7.43 6.48
C ALA A 314 14.76 6.71 7.21
N VAL A 315 15.09 5.69 8.00
CA VAL A 315 14.11 4.89 8.77
C VAL A 315 14.51 4.78 10.24
N TYR A 316 13.58 5.16 11.11
CA TYR A 316 13.61 4.89 12.55
C TYR A 316 12.68 3.71 12.86
N ALA A 317 13.25 2.55 13.19
CA ALA A 317 12.49 1.34 13.52
C ALA A 317 12.51 1.07 15.03
N ARG A 318 11.33 0.90 15.65
CA ARG A 318 11.18 0.59 17.08
C ARG A 318 9.84 -0.07 17.39
N GLY A 319 9.66 -1.28 16.87
CA GLY A 319 8.57 -2.21 17.22
C GLY A 319 9.05 -3.67 17.13
N GLU A 320 8.19 -4.60 17.51
CA GLU A 320 8.44 -6.03 17.40
C GLU A 320 7.97 -6.59 16.05
N ARG A 321 8.66 -7.64 15.58
CA ARG A 321 8.32 -8.42 14.36
C ARG A 321 8.23 -7.58 13.08
N GLN A 322 9.02 -6.51 13.00
CA GLN A 322 9.02 -5.61 11.85
C GLN A 322 9.87 -6.18 10.71
N THR A 323 9.32 -6.23 9.50
CA THR A 323 9.87 -6.94 8.36
C THR A 323 10.09 -6.02 7.17
N PHE A 324 11.24 -6.10 6.52
CA PHE A 324 11.59 -5.31 5.34
C PHE A 324 12.13 -6.24 4.25
N LYS A 325 11.39 -6.40 3.15
CA LYS A 325 11.70 -7.32 2.04
C LYS A 325 11.93 -6.53 0.76
N ASN A 326 13.02 -6.83 0.02
CA ASN A 326 13.36 -6.14 -1.25
C ASN A 326 13.22 -4.60 -1.14
N SER A 327 13.65 -4.04 -0.02
CA SER A 327 13.48 -2.62 0.32
C SER A 327 14.82 -1.89 0.22
N ARG A 328 14.79 -0.61 -0.13
CA ARG A 328 16.00 0.23 -0.22
C ARG A 328 16.03 1.27 0.89
N PHE A 329 17.20 1.54 1.47
CA PHE A 329 17.42 2.50 2.54
C PHE A 329 18.57 3.41 2.14
N ILE A 330 18.26 4.68 1.89
CA ILE A 330 19.13 5.64 1.19
C ILE A 330 19.43 6.83 2.11
N GLY A 331 20.71 7.17 2.28
CA GLY A 331 21.17 8.23 3.17
C GLY A 331 22.70 8.31 3.23
N ASN A 332 23.23 9.13 4.15
CA ASN A 332 24.67 9.30 4.38
C ASN A 332 25.02 8.86 5.83
N GLN A 333 25.18 9.82 6.74
CA GLN A 333 25.36 9.56 8.16
C GLN A 333 24.03 9.16 8.84
N ASP A 334 24.07 8.09 9.65
CA ASP A 334 22.95 7.58 10.47
C ASP A 334 21.71 7.08 9.65
N THR A 335 21.87 6.50 8.44
CA THR A 335 20.74 6.12 7.55
C THR A 335 19.63 5.26 8.22
N LEU A 336 19.99 4.19 8.94
CA LEU A 336 19.04 3.20 9.47
C LEU A 336 19.16 3.06 10.99
N TYR A 337 18.18 3.60 11.73
CA TYR A 337 18.16 3.62 13.19
C TYR A 337 17.22 2.53 13.74
N VAL A 338 17.78 1.38 14.13
CA VAL A 338 17.04 0.24 14.68
C VAL A 338 17.12 0.24 16.22
N ASN A 339 16.15 0.89 16.87
CA ASN A 339 16.25 1.40 18.25
C ASN A 339 15.43 0.61 19.30
N GLY A 340 15.30 -0.69 19.11
CA GLY A 340 14.65 -1.63 20.03
C GLY A 340 13.65 -2.54 19.31
N GLY A 341 13.20 -3.57 20.03
CA GLY A 341 12.38 -4.64 19.46
C GLY A 341 13.16 -5.55 18.53
N THR A 342 12.46 -6.10 17.53
CA THR A 342 12.96 -7.12 16.60
C THR A 342 12.69 -6.73 15.14
N GLN A 343 13.75 -6.76 14.31
CA GLN A 343 13.68 -6.39 12.88
C GLN A 343 14.33 -7.44 11.97
N TYR A 344 13.67 -7.78 10.88
CA TYR A 344 14.19 -8.66 9.82
C TYR A 344 14.26 -7.94 8.48
N PHE A 345 15.46 -7.78 7.95
CA PHE A 345 15.75 -7.23 6.62
C PHE A 345 16.17 -8.37 5.70
N TYR A 346 15.50 -8.51 4.57
CA TYR A 346 15.74 -9.60 3.61
C TYR A 346 15.87 -9.06 2.18
N GLN A 347 16.92 -9.51 1.47
CA GLN A 347 17.22 -9.12 0.08
C GLN A 347 17.14 -7.59 -0.13
N SER A 348 17.51 -6.84 0.90
CA SER A 348 17.34 -5.38 0.96
C SER A 348 18.67 -4.67 0.74
N TYR A 349 18.60 -3.42 0.28
CA TYR A 349 19.75 -2.59 -0.04
C TYR A 349 19.85 -1.45 0.98
N ILE A 350 20.98 -1.32 1.67
CA ILE A 350 21.20 -0.26 2.68
C ILE A 350 22.48 0.48 2.34
N GLU A 351 22.42 1.80 2.15
CA GLU A 351 23.59 2.64 1.93
C GLU A 351 23.76 3.79 2.92
N GLY A 352 25.00 4.24 3.04
CA GLY A 352 25.42 5.33 3.92
C GLY A 352 26.93 5.31 4.12
N ASP A 353 27.44 6.11 5.06
CA ASP A 353 28.88 6.17 5.33
C ASP A 353 29.25 6.08 6.82
N VAL A 354 28.78 7.00 7.66
CA VAL A 354 29.09 7.03 9.09
C VAL A 354 27.91 6.46 9.88
N ASP A 355 28.18 5.41 10.66
CA ASP A 355 27.24 4.81 11.62
C ASP A 355 25.89 4.42 10.98
N PHE A 356 25.89 4.06 9.69
CA PHE A 356 24.66 4.05 8.89
C PHE A 356 23.68 2.90 9.21
N ILE A 357 24.09 1.92 10.04
CA ILE A 357 23.22 0.96 10.70
C ILE A 357 23.49 0.99 12.21
N PHE A 358 22.59 1.54 13.01
CA PHE A 358 22.86 1.83 14.43
C PHE A 358 21.64 1.72 15.35
N GLY A 359 21.89 1.68 16.66
CA GLY A 359 20.87 1.50 17.69
C GLY A 359 21.00 0.20 18.49
N ARG A 360 19.90 -0.23 19.12
CA ARG A 360 19.90 -1.19 20.25
C ARG A 360 19.04 -2.44 20.08
N SER A 361 18.39 -2.61 18.93
CA SER A 361 17.51 -3.77 18.70
C SER A 361 18.28 -5.07 18.55
N SER A 362 17.53 -6.17 18.49
CA SER A 362 18.01 -7.41 17.89
C SER A 362 17.53 -7.44 16.43
N ALA A 363 18.45 -7.52 15.48
CA ALA A 363 18.15 -7.36 14.06
C ALA A 363 18.91 -8.35 13.19
N VAL A 364 18.25 -8.86 12.16
CA VAL A 364 18.83 -9.78 11.17
C VAL A 364 18.80 -9.14 9.80
N PHE A 365 19.95 -9.13 9.12
CA PHE A 365 20.13 -8.67 7.75
C PHE A 365 20.54 -9.88 6.90
N GLU A 366 19.61 -10.46 6.16
CA GLU A 366 19.84 -11.67 5.38
C GLU A 366 19.82 -11.40 3.87
N GLU A 367 20.81 -11.91 3.15
CA GLU A 367 20.98 -11.72 1.69
C GLU A 367 20.98 -10.24 1.25
N CYS A 368 21.33 -9.32 2.16
CA CYS A 368 21.29 -7.89 1.92
C CYS A 368 22.57 -7.38 1.23
N ASP A 369 22.44 -6.33 0.43
CA ASP A 369 23.56 -5.58 -0.13
C ASP A 369 23.76 -4.29 0.69
N ILE A 370 24.89 -4.24 1.39
CA ILE A 370 25.26 -3.21 2.37
C ILE A 370 26.34 -2.32 1.72
N PHE A 371 25.96 -1.13 1.28
CA PHE A 371 26.79 -0.29 0.42
C PHE A 371 27.38 0.92 1.16
N SER A 372 28.68 0.91 1.41
CA SER A 372 29.38 2.04 2.04
C SER A 372 29.72 3.10 0.98
N LEU A 373 29.41 4.37 1.24
CA LEU A 373 29.67 5.48 0.32
C LEU A 373 31.09 6.07 0.49
N ASP A 374 31.69 6.53 -0.60
CA ASP A 374 32.88 7.37 -0.60
C ASP A 374 32.53 8.81 -0.20
N ARG A 375 33.08 9.29 0.91
CA ARG A 375 32.98 10.69 1.37
C ARG A 375 34.24 11.51 1.05
N GLY A 376 35.00 11.08 0.03
CA GLY A 376 36.21 11.75 -0.47
C GLY A 376 37.43 11.55 0.43
N SER A 377 37.43 10.52 1.28
CA SER A 377 38.48 10.27 2.26
C SER A 377 39.45 9.17 1.80
N SER A 378 40.75 9.43 1.90
CA SER A 378 41.78 8.43 1.57
C SER A 378 42.15 7.51 2.74
N THR A 379 41.56 7.70 3.93
CA THR A 379 41.95 6.99 5.17
C THR A 379 40.77 6.46 5.99
N ASN A 380 39.64 7.16 5.98
CA ASN A 380 38.44 6.77 6.73
C ASN A 380 37.19 7.35 6.08
N ASN A 381 36.38 6.51 5.43
CA ASN A 381 35.07 6.87 4.88
C ASN A 381 33.91 6.55 5.82
N GLY A 382 34.12 5.74 6.87
CA GLY A 382 33.13 5.58 7.94
C GLY A 382 33.02 4.16 8.50
N TYR A 383 31.81 3.81 8.93
CA TYR A 383 31.54 2.69 9.83
C TYR A 383 30.19 2.07 9.46
N VAL A 384 30.17 0.80 9.09
CA VAL A 384 28.94 0.09 8.68
C VAL A 384 27.97 -0.06 9.85
N THR A 385 28.47 -0.30 11.06
CA THR A 385 27.62 -0.43 12.27
C THR A 385 28.06 0.44 13.44
N ALA A 386 27.08 0.96 14.18
CA ALA A 386 27.26 1.61 15.47
C ALA A 386 26.27 1.04 16.50
N ALA A 387 26.48 -0.25 16.82
CA ALA A 387 25.58 -1.00 17.71
C ALA A 387 25.71 -0.54 19.17
N SER A 388 24.55 -0.33 19.81
CA SER A 388 24.35 0.02 21.21
C SER A 388 23.45 -0.99 21.93
N THR A 389 23.49 -2.26 21.52
CA THR A 389 22.78 -3.38 22.16
C THR A 389 23.10 -3.45 23.65
N LEU A 390 22.11 -3.62 24.52
CA LEU A 390 22.36 -3.78 25.95
C LEU A 390 23.03 -5.13 26.24
N ILE A 391 23.93 -5.18 27.22
CA ILE A 391 24.60 -6.42 27.65
C ILE A 391 23.63 -7.49 28.18
N THR A 392 22.42 -7.09 28.60
CA THR A 392 21.34 -7.98 29.03
C THR A 392 20.62 -8.67 27.88
N GLU A 393 20.73 -8.15 26.65
CA GLU A 393 20.18 -8.78 25.45
C GLU A 393 21.24 -9.73 24.88
N PRO A 394 20.96 -11.04 24.69
CA PRO A 394 21.98 -12.00 24.26
C PRO A 394 22.53 -11.70 22.86
N TYR A 395 21.68 -11.19 21.97
CA TYR A 395 22.00 -10.93 20.56
C TYR A 395 21.65 -9.50 20.14
N GLY A 396 22.52 -8.88 19.34
CA GLY A 396 22.28 -7.62 18.64
C GLY A 396 22.04 -7.86 17.15
N TYR A 397 23.00 -7.48 16.31
CA TYR A 397 22.90 -7.59 14.86
C TYR A 397 23.53 -8.89 14.34
N LEU A 398 22.85 -9.54 13.40
CA LEU A 398 23.38 -10.64 12.59
C LEU A 398 23.24 -10.30 11.10
N PHE A 399 24.37 -10.09 10.43
CA PHE A 399 24.44 -10.03 8.97
C PHE A 399 24.73 -11.43 8.45
N LEU A 400 23.79 -12.02 7.71
CA LEU A 400 23.81 -13.40 7.26
C LEU A 400 23.79 -13.45 5.73
N ASN A 401 24.72 -14.19 5.12
CA ASN A 401 24.81 -14.40 3.66
C ASN A 401 24.81 -13.09 2.83
N SER A 402 25.19 -11.97 3.44
CA SER A 402 25.05 -10.61 2.88
C SER A 402 26.34 -10.18 2.17
N LYS A 403 26.32 -9.06 1.44
CA LYS A 403 27.50 -8.51 0.77
C LYS A 403 27.77 -7.08 1.25
N LEU A 404 28.97 -6.82 1.74
CA LEU A 404 29.46 -5.48 2.00
C LEU A 404 30.17 -5.00 0.73
N LEU A 405 29.63 -3.93 0.14
CA LEU A 405 29.97 -3.33 -1.15
C LEU A 405 30.29 -1.84 -0.94
N SER A 406 30.99 -1.20 -1.89
CA SER A 406 31.33 0.22 -1.78
C SER A 406 31.91 0.77 -3.09
N ASN A 407 31.82 2.09 -3.26
CA ASN A 407 32.62 2.87 -4.22
C ASN A 407 33.89 3.50 -3.60
N ALA A 408 34.07 3.40 -2.28
CA ALA A 408 35.18 4.00 -1.53
C ALA A 408 36.53 3.27 -1.74
N PRO A 409 37.68 3.96 -1.52
CA PRO A 409 39.00 3.37 -1.63
C PRO A 409 39.24 2.17 -0.69
N ALA A 410 40.12 1.27 -1.12
CA ALA A 410 40.45 0.05 -0.38
C ALA A 410 40.97 0.33 1.04
N GLY A 411 40.47 -0.43 2.01
CA GLY A 411 40.88 -0.35 3.41
C GLY A 411 40.46 0.91 4.18
N THR A 412 39.44 1.65 3.74
CA THR A 412 39.01 2.92 4.36
C THR A 412 37.72 2.87 5.18
N VAL A 413 37.03 1.72 5.29
CA VAL A 413 35.75 1.59 6.00
C VAL A 413 35.85 0.53 7.10
N TYR A 414 35.28 0.79 8.28
CA TYR A 414 35.21 -0.19 9.36
C TYR A 414 33.87 -0.97 9.33
N LEU A 415 33.91 -2.23 9.76
CA LEU A 415 32.71 -3.04 10.04
C LEU A 415 31.84 -2.41 11.14
N GLY A 416 32.46 -1.72 12.10
CA GLY A 416 31.73 -0.91 13.08
C GLY A 416 32.53 -0.45 14.27
N ARG A 417 31.81 0.19 15.20
CA ARG A 417 32.33 0.76 16.46
C ARG A 417 31.27 0.72 17.58
N PRO A 418 31.67 0.67 18.87
CA PRO A 418 30.73 0.47 19.98
C PRO A 418 30.03 1.77 20.37
N TRP A 419 28.75 1.91 20.03
CA TRP A 419 28.02 3.11 20.42
C TRP A 419 27.47 2.97 21.84
N HIS A 420 27.94 3.84 22.74
CA HIS A 420 27.41 4.00 24.09
C HIS A 420 26.56 5.29 24.16
N PRO A 421 25.22 5.21 24.03
CA PRO A 421 24.37 6.39 23.94
C PRO A 421 24.43 7.19 25.23
N SER A 422 24.79 8.47 25.15
CA SER A 422 25.06 9.33 26.31
C SER A 422 26.10 8.75 27.30
N GLY A 423 26.95 7.83 26.86
CA GLY A 423 27.95 7.16 27.70
C GLY A 423 27.42 6.01 28.57
N ASP A 424 26.25 5.44 28.27
CA ASP A 424 25.70 4.28 29.00
C ASP A 424 26.68 3.07 28.97
N PRO A 425 27.28 2.67 30.10
CA PRO A 425 28.27 1.59 30.14
C PRO A 425 27.65 0.20 29.88
N ASN A 426 26.32 0.07 29.92
CA ASN A 426 25.61 -1.19 29.70
C ASN A 426 25.33 -1.46 28.21
N ALA A 427 25.51 -0.46 27.34
CA ALA A 427 25.29 -0.54 25.90
C ALA A 427 26.43 -1.26 25.15
N ILE A 428 26.80 -2.45 25.62
CA ILE A 428 27.86 -3.28 25.04
C ILE A 428 27.35 -3.94 23.75
N GLY A 429 27.45 -3.18 22.64
CA GLY A 429 26.94 -3.53 21.31
C GLY A 429 27.36 -4.92 20.83
N SER A 430 26.45 -5.60 20.13
CA SER A 430 26.63 -6.94 19.59
C SER A 430 26.42 -6.94 18.08
N VAL A 431 27.41 -7.42 17.33
CA VAL A 431 27.38 -7.51 15.86
C VAL A 431 28.12 -8.77 15.42
N VAL A 432 27.49 -9.55 14.55
CA VAL A 432 28.11 -10.68 13.87
C VAL A 432 27.93 -10.54 12.36
N PHE A 433 29.04 -10.60 11.62
CA PHE A 433 29.02 -10.82 10.17
C PHE A 433 29.30 -12.30 9.88
N MET A 434 28.33 -12.98 9.26
CA MET A 434 28.29 -14.43 9.08
C MET A 434 28.12 -14.82 7.61
N ASN A 435 28.97 -15.72 7.11
CA ASN A 435 28.95 -16.24 5.73
C ASN A 435 28.89 -15.13 4.65
N SER A 436 29.39 -13.92 4.96
CA SER A 436 29.14 -12.72 4.18
C SER A 436 30.36 -12.33 3.33
N TYR A 437 30.10 -11.73 2.16
CA TYR A 437 31.16 -11.16 1.33
C TYR A 437 31.61 -9.81 1.89
N LEU A 438 32.92 -9.63 2.04
CA LEU A 438 33.53 -8.38 2.49
C LEU A 438 34.38 -7.80 1.35
N GLY A 439 33.94 -6.67 0.80
CA GLY A 439 34.66 -5.95 -0.26
C GLY A 439 35.97 -5.30 0.20
N PRO A 440 36.81 -4.84 -0.75
CA PRO A 440 38.17 -4.39 -0.46
C PRO A 440 38.25 -3.06 0.29
N HIS A 441 37.14 -2.32 0.41
CA HIS A 441 37.02 -1.10 1.21
C HIS A 441 37.12 -1.38 2.72
N ILE A 442 36.82 -2.60 3.18
CA ILE A 442 36.89 -2.96 4.60
C ILE A 442 38.34 -2.91 5.09
N MET A 443 38.58 -2.11 6.14
CA MET A 443 39.89 -1.93 6.75
C MET A 443 40.40 -3.22 7.39
N ALA A 444 41.71 -3.47 7.31
CA ALA A 444 42.33 -4.69 7.85
C ALA A 444 42.07 -4.88 9.36
N GLN A 445 41.98 -3.80 10.14
CA GLN A 445 41.63 -3.80 11.56
C GLN A 445 40.17 -4.26 11.82
N GLY A 446 39.26 -4.09 10.84
CA GLY A 446 37.85 -4.43 10.93
C GLY A 446 37.03 -3.47 11.81
N TRP A 447 37.42 -3.31 13.08
CA TRP A 447 36.64 -2.63 14.11
C TRP A 447 37.44 -1.49 14.76
N THR A 448 36.78 -0.51 15.35
CA THR A 448 37.45 0.62 16.03
C THR A 448 36.67 1.16 17.22
N ASP A 449 37.37 1.88 18.09
CA ASP A 449 36.83 2.52 19.29
C ASP A 449 35.87 3.67 18.96
N MET A 450 35.01 4.04 19.92
CA MET A 450 34.13 5.20 19.84
C MET A 450 34.07 5.91 21.19
N SER A 451 34.32 7.23 21.20
CA SER A 451 34.13 8.09 22.38
C SER A 451 34.80 7.63 23.69
N GLY A 452 35.91 6.87 23.59
CA GLY A 452 36.64 6.30 24.73
C GLY A 452 36.26 4.86 25.11
N PHE A 453 35.29 4.25 24.43
CA PHE A 453 34.91 2.84 24.60
C PHE A 453 35.60 1.97 23.54
N SER A 454 36.15 0.84 24.00
CA SER A 454 36.98 -0.08 23.19
C SER A 454 36.14 -1.07 22.39
N TYR A 455 36.46 -1.28 21.10
CA TYR A 455 35.81 -2.37 20.33
C TYR A 455 36.14 -3.77 20.88
N LYS A 456 37.22 -3.91 21.65
CA LYS A 456 37.61 -5.18 22.27
C LYS A 456 36.70 -5.55 23.44
N ASP A 457 36.08 -4.57 24.10
CA ASP A 457 35.10 -4.79 25.16
C ASP A 457 33.67 -5.04 24.61
N ALA A 458 33.43 -4.65 23.34
CA ALA A 458 32.20 -4.92 22.61
C ALA A 458 32.07 -6.40 22.18
N ARG A 459 30.85 -6.82 21.80
CA ARG A 459 30.54 -8.18 21.35
C ARG A 459 30.55 -8.29 19.81
N PHE A 460 31.70 -7.93 19.23
CA PHE A 460 31.91 -7.93 17.78
C PHE A 460 32.68 -9.18 17.32
N TYR A 461 32.10 -9.92 16.39
CA TYR A 461 32.61 -11.19 15.88
C TYR A 461 32.33 -11.39 14.38
N GLU A 462 33.03 -12.35 13.79
CA GLU A 462 32.85 -12.78 12.40
C GLU A 462 32.81 -14.31 12.31
N TYR A 463 32.22 -14.86 11.23
CA TYR A 463 32.25 -16.30 10.97
C TYR A 463 32.17 -16.60 9.47
N LYS A 464 33.22 -17.26 8.94
CA LYS A 464 33.30 -17.77 7.56
C LYS A 464 32.94 -16.72 6.48
N ASN A 465 33.24 -15.45 6.77
CA ASN A 465 33.22 -14.37 5.79
C ASN A 465 34.30 -14.60 4.72
N TYR A 466 34.11 -14.03 3.53
CA TYR A 466 34.98 -14.24 2.38
C TYR A 466 35.13 -12.96 1.54
N GLY A 467 36.04 -12.96 0.58
CA GLY A 467 36.40 -11.77 -0.21
C GLY A 467 37.59 -11.01 0.36
N PRO A 468 38.08 -9.96 -0.34
CA PRO A 468 39.33 -9.28 -0.01
C PRO A 468 39.31 -8.52 1.33
N GLY A 469 38.14 -8.15 1.83
CA GLY A 469 37.95 -7.53 3.14
C GLY A 469 37.88 -8.51 4.31
N ALA A 470 37.84 -9.83 4.07
CA ALA A 470 37.73 -10.88 5.08
C ALA A 470 39.10 -11.29 5.64
N VAL A 471 39.81 -10.32 6.25
CA VAL A 471 41.09 -10.54 6.92
C VAL A 471 40.85 -11.12 8.32
N ILE A 472 41.50 -12.23 8.64
CA ILE A 472 41.52 -12.80 10.00
C ILE A 472 42.80 -12.33 10.72
N ASN A 473 42.66 -11.74 11.90
CA ASN A 473 43.76 -11.30 12.76
C ASN A 473 43.30 -11.18 14.23
N GLU A 474 44.20 -10.79 15.13
CA GLU A 474 43.94 -10.69 16.58
C GLU A 474 42.88 -9.63 16.96
N ASP A 475 42.64 -8.64 16.09
CA ASP A 475 41.63 -7.60 16.29
C ASP A 475 40.24 -8.00 15.76
N ARG A 476 40.16 -9.07 14.95
CA ARG A 476 38.95 -9.54 14.27
C ARG A 476 38.57 -10.94 14.73
N ARG A 477 38.01 -10.99 15.95
CA ARG A 477 37.54 -12.22 16.62
C ARG A 477 36.61 -13.03 15.72
N GLN A 478 36.89 -14.33 15.62
CA GLN A 478 36.03 -15.29 14.91
C GLN A 478 35.19 -16.08 15.92
N LEU A 479 33.97 -16.47 15.54
CA LEU A 479 33.20 -17.49 16.25
C LEU A 479 33.73 -18.89 15.94
N SER A 480 33.59 -19.82 16.89
CA SER A 480 33.68 -21.27 16.61
C SER A 480 32.43 -21.78 15.88
N ASP A 481 32.53 -22.98 15.30
CA ASP A 481 31.38 -23.68 14.70
C ASP A 481 30.28 -23.98 15.74
N GLU A 482 30.61 -24.12 17.03
CA GLU A 482 29.67 -24.32 18.14
C GLU A 482 28.92 -23.03 18.51
N GLU A 483 29.61 -21.90 18.55
CA GLU A 483 29.01 -20.59 18.83
C GLU A 483 28.16 -20.10 17.64
N ALA A 484 28.63 -20.31 16.41
CA ALA A 484 27.90 -19.93 15.19
C ALA A 484 26.53 -20.61 15.09
N LYS A 485 26.39 -21.85 15.59
CA LYS A 485 25.09 -22.57 15.68
C LYS A 485 24.06 -21.87 16.59
N GLN A 486 24.48 -20.95 17.47
CA GLN A 486 23.56 -20.19 18.32
C GLN A 486 22.99 -18.96 17.59
N TYR A 487 23.68 -18.42 16.59
CA TYR A 487 23.23 -17.27 15.81
C TYR A 487 22.26 -17.67 14.68
N THR A 488 21.14 -18.28 15.04
CA THR A 488 20.01 -18.50 14.12
C THR A 488 19.16 -17.23 14.02
N ILE A 489 18.39 -17.10 12.94
CA ILE A 489 17.43 -16.01 12.74
C ILE A 489 16.48 -15.91 13.93
N GLU A 490 15.87 -17.04 14.31
CA GLU A 490 14.92 -17.16 15.42
C GLU A 490 15.55 -16.79 16.78
N ASN A 491 16.78 -17.25 17.07
CA ASN A 491 17.46 -16.93 18.33
C ASN A 491 17.75 -15.43 18.45
N VAL A 492 18.28 -14.81 17.38
CA VAL A 492 18.53 -13.37 17.35
C VAL A 492 17.22 -12.60 17.47
N LEU A 493 16.16 -13.04 16.79
CA LEU A 493 14.83 -12.44 16.83
C LEU A 493 13.95 -12.96 18.00
N LYS A 494 14.58 -13.45 19.07
CA LYS A 494 13.95 -13.75 20.37
C LYS A 494 12.80 -14.76 20.33
N GLY A 495 12.85 -15.72 19.41
CA GLY A 495 11.82 -16.75 19.19
C GLY A 495 10.85 -16.44 18.04
N TRP A 496 11.08 -15.38 17.26
CA TRP A 496 10.30 -15.09 16.05
C TRP A 496 10.98 -15.63 14.79
N ASN A 497 10.27 -16.46 14.03
CA ASN A 497 10.65 -16.80 12.66
C ASN A 497 9.92 -15.89 11.65
N PRO A 498 10.62 -15.04 10.88
CA PRO A 498 10.02 -14.16 9.86
C PRO A 498 9.74 -14.85 8.51
N LYS A 499 9.96 -16.17 8.42
CA LYS A 499 9.79 -17.00 7.21
C LYS A 499 8.61 -17.98 7.27
N GLU A 500 7.89 -18.02 8.39
CA GLU A 500 6.65 -18.80 8.60
C GLU A 500 5.39 -17.94 8.43
#